data_AF-A0ABD3TBL1-F1
#
_entry.id   AF-A0ABD3TBL1-F1
#
_cell.length_a   1.000
_cell.length_b   1.000
_cell.length_c   1.000
_cell.angle_alpha   90.00
_cell.angle_beta   90.00
_cell.angle_gamma   90.00
#
_symmetry.space_group_name_H-M   'P 1'
#
loop_
_entity.id
_entity.type
_entity.pdbx_description
1 polymer ?
#
loop_
_entity_poly.entity_id
_entity_poly.type
_entity_poly.pdbx_seq_one_letter_code
_entity_poly.pdbx_strand_id
1 'polypeptide(L)'
;MLPVNRVWDSVQLYSVRCEECSKWRIIPSKEKYEEIREKFNENSFTCAKVREWRPQVSCQDPTDIEEQDDRYIWAMDKPNIPRTCPGWQRLIRMRAPGGKRFADVYYVAPSEKRLRSMVELDKFFEKNPEFLHGVINTSMFSFQAPVPLDENYIAKRRSRAPSASGSSNTRNVPLEVNQNLWIVPFENKDMNVGVPDGVSTEAPSQLKLKVFFFL
;
A
#
# COMPACT_ATOMS: atom_id res chain seq x y z
N MET A 1 -21.84 16.87 -7.43
CA MET A 1 -20.71 16.29 -6.68
C MET A 1 -20.97 14.80 -6.56
N LEU A 2 -20.17 13.94 -7.19
CA LEU A 2 -20.36 12.48 -7.13
C LEU A 2 -19.71 11.91 -5.86
N PRO A 3 -20.33 10.93 -5.19
CA PRO A 3 -19.91 10.49 -3.87
C PRO A 3 -18.58 9.71 -3.90
N VAL A 4 -17.69 10.10 -2.99
CA VAL A 4 -16.39 9.49 -2.70
C VAL A 4 -16.61 8.21 -1.90
N ASN A 5 -17.14 7.16 -2.53
CA ASN A 5 -17.08 5.83 -1.95
C ASN A 5 -17.02 4.79 -3.05
N ARG A 6 -15.80 4.58 -3.55
CA ARG A 6 -15.48 3.33 -4.22
C ARG A 6 -14.16 2.82 -3.69
N VAL A 7 -14.27 1.81 -2.83
CA VAL A 7 -13.18 1.07 -2.18
C VAL A 7 -12.43 0.26 -3.23
N TRP A 8 -11.67 0.95 -4.09
CA TRP A 8 -10.76 0.31 -5.03
C TRP A 8 -9.31 0.38 -4.56
N ASP A 9 -9.03 1.25 -3.59
CA ASP A 9 -7.69 1.33 -3.04
C ASP A 9 -7.51 0.22 -2.01
N SER A 10 -6.64 -0.71 -2.36
CA SER A 10 -6.29 -1.80 -1.47
C SER A 10 -5.13 -1.39 -0.54
N VAL A 11 -4.52 -0.24 -0.81
CA VAL A 11 -3.46 0.36 -0.01
C VAL A 11 -4.06 1.07 1.20
N GLN A 12 -3.48 0.84 2.37
CA GLN A 12 -3.96 1.43 3.62
C GLN A 12 -2.94 2.39 4.23
N LEU A 13 -1.66 2.27 3.88
CA LEU A 13 -0.60 3.14 4.38
C LEU A 13 0.48 3.38 3.33
N TYR A 14 1.01 4.59 3.32
CA TYR A 14 2.13 5.00 2.50
C TYR A 14 3.31 5.32 3.41
N SER A 15 4.50 4.85 3.06
CA SER A 15 5.72 5.16 3.78
C SER A 15 6.91 5.33 2.84
N VAL A 16 7.96 6.00 3.30
CA VAL A 16 9.22 6.13 2.56
C VAL A 16 10.38 5.96 3.55
N ARG A 17 11.46 5.35 3.09
CA ARG A 17 12.69 5.17 3.87
C ARG A 17 13.53 6.43 3.83
N CYS A 18 13.98 6.91 4.97
CA CYS A 18 14.96 7.98 5.05
C CYS A 18 16.32 7.51 4.52
N GLU A 19 16.95 8.25 3.63
CA GLU A 19 18.31 7.95 3.11
C GLU A 19 19.38 8.04 4.21
N GLU A 20 19.27 9.01 5.13
CA GLU A 20 20.31 9.24 6.15
C GLU A 20 20.31 8.22 7.31
N CYS A 21 19.14 7.78 7.75
CA CYS A 21 19.01 6.93 8.94
C CYS A 21 18.31 5.59 8.69
N SER A 22 17.90 5.33 7.44
CA SER A 22 17.18 4.11 7.03
C SER A 22 15.86 3.83 7.75
N LYS A 23 15.33 4.78 8.52
CA LYS A 23 14.04 4.63 9.24
C LYS A 23 12.86 4.90 8.31
N TRP A 24 11.76 4.16 8.52
CA TRP A 24 10.51 4.34 7.80
C TRP A 24 9.71 5.52 8.35
N ARG A 25 9.17 6.31 7.44
CA ARG A 25 8.33 7.47 7.75
C ARG A 25 7.00 7.36 7.04
N ILE A 26 5.90 7.52 7.78
CA ILE A 26 4.55 7.51 7.22
C ILE A 26 4.31 8.80 6.44
N ILE A 27 3.78 8.64 5.23
CA ILE A 27 3.36 9.73 4.34
C ILE A 27 1.85 9.95 4.52
N PRO A 28 1.39 11.21 4.69
CA PRO A 28 0.03 11.49 5.13
C PRO A 28 -1.04 11.23 4.06
N SER A 29 -0.66 11.20 2.79
CA SER A 29 -1.59 10.95 1.69
C SER A 29 -0.93 10.26 0.51
N LYS A 30 -1.76 9.66 -0.35
CA LYS A 30 -1.33 9.06 -1.62
C LYS A 30 -0.67 10.08 -2.52
N GLU A 31 -1.23 11.28 -2.63
CA GLU A 31 -0.74 12.35 -3.51
C GLU A 31 0.68 12.77 -3.12
N LYS A 32 0.94 12.90 -1.80
CA LYS A 32 2.27 13.22 -1.29
C LYS A 32 3.26 12.08 -1.55
N TYR A 33 2.80 10.84 -1.44
CA TYR A 33 3.62 9.67 -1.77
C TYR A 33 3.98 9.63 -3.25
N GLU A 34 3.02 9.88 -4.15
CA GLU A 34 3.26 9.91 -5.59
C GLU A 34 4.20 11.06 -5.98
N GLU A 35 4.14 12.22 -5.31
CA GLU A 35 5.10 13.32 -5.49
C GLU A 35 6.53 12.90 -5.16
N ILE A 36 6.72 12.25 -4.01
CA ILE A 36 8.04 11.77 -3.58
C ILE A 36 8.56 10.70 -4.54
N ARG A 37 7.70 9.75 -4.93
CA ARG A 37 8.02 8.67 -5.88
C ARG A 37 8.50 9.18 -7.24
N GLU A 38 7.76 10.15 -7.79
CA GLU A 38 8.02 10.68 -9.14
C GLU A 38 9.43 11.27 -9.23
N LYS A 39 9.87 11.95 -8.18
CA LYS A 39 11.13 12.70 -8.13
C LYS A 39 12.21 12.02 -7.30
N PHE A 40 12.04 10.74 -6.98
CA PHE A 40 12.89 10.07 -5.99
C PHE A 40 14.38 10.10 -6.35
N ASN A 41 14.70 9.87 -7.63
CA ASN A 41 16.10 9.90 -8.10
C ASN A 41 16.72 11.30 -8.12
N GLU A 42 15.90 12.35 -8.25
CA GLU A 42 16.37 13.73 -8.26
C GLU A 42 16.50 14.28 -6.83
N ASN A 43 15.59 13.87 -5.96
CA ASN A 43 15.40 14.42 -4.63
C ASN A 43 15.19 13.27 -3.63
N SER A 44 16.29 12.70 -3.14
CA SER A 44 16.25 11.66 -2.12
C SER A 44 15.45 12.08 -0.89
N PHE A 45 14.87 11.10 -0.19
CA PHE A 45 13.97 11.37 0.93
C PHE A 45 14.72 11.35 2.26
N THR A 46 14.57 12.41 3.05
CA THR A 46 15.15 12.50 4.41
C THR A 46 14.07 12.86 5.43
N CYS A 47 14.35 12.60 6.71
CA CYS A 47 13.43 12.98 7.80
C CYS A 47 13.15 14.49 7.84
N ALA A 48 14.02 15.33 7.25
CA ALA A 48 13.76 16.76 7.13
C ALA A 48 12.50 17.06 6.32
N LYS A 49 12.22 16.31 5.24
CA LYS A 49 11.01 16.47 4.42
C LYS A 49 9.74 16.15 5.21
N VAL A 50 9.82 15.23 6.16
CA VAL A 50 8.68 14.84 7.00
C VAL A 50 8.21 16.00 7.88
N ARG A 51 9.08 16.98 8.16
CA ARG A 51 8.72 18.18 8.95
C ARG A 51 7.63 19.03 8.30
N GLU A 52 7.39 18.87 7.00
CA GLU A 52 6.26 19.51 6.30
C GLU A 52 4.90 19.13 6.91
N TRP A 53 4.76 17.92 7.49
CA TRP A 53 3.53 17.46 8.14
C TRP A 53 3.71 16.96 9.58
N ARG A 54 4.94 16.68 10.03
CA ARG A 54 5.29 16.36 11.43
C ARG A 54 6.51 17.19 11.87
N PRO A 55 6.31 18.44 12.35
CA PRO A 55 7.40 19.40 12.55
C PRO A 55 8.55 18.96 13.48
N GLN A 56 8.27 18.11 14.46
CA GLN A 56 9.24 17.69 15.48
C GLN A 56 10.07 16.46 15.10
N VAL A 57 9.80 15.84 13.96
CA VAL A 57 10.49 14.60 13.57
C VAL A 57 11.94 14.85 13.14
N SER A 58 12.78 13.88 13.45
CA SER A 58 14.20 13.86 13.18
C SER A 58 14.69 12.43 12.90
N CYS A 59 15.95 12.33 12.49
CA CYS A 59 16.62 11.04 12.35
C CYS A 59 16.88 10.36 13.71
N GLN A 60 16.73 11.05 14.84
CA GLN A 60 16.87 10.46 16.18
C GLN A 60 15.59 9.75 16.64
N ASP A 61 14.43 10.20 16.17
CA ASP A 61 13.16 9.57 16.54
C ASP A 61 13.07 8.11 16.04
N PRO A 62 12.38 7.22 16.77
CA PRO A 62 12.13 5.84 16.35
C PRO A 62 11.46 5.76 14.97
N THR A 63 11.59 4.62 14.26
CA THR A 63 10.88 4.39 13.00
C THR A 63 9.36 4.43 13.21
N ASP A 64 8.61 4.89 12.21
CA ASP A 64 7.15 4.90 12.31
C ASP A 64 6.55 3.49 12.15
N ILE A 65 7.28 2.62 11.45
CA ILE A 65 6.87 1.26 11.11
C ILE A 65 8.09 0.35 11.18
N GLU A 66 7.94 -0.80 11.82
CA GLU A 66 8.96 -1.86 11.88
C GLU A 66 8.81 -2.81 10.68
N GLU A 67 9.93 -3.20 10.04
CA GLU A 67 9.92 -4.09 8.87
C GLU A 67 9.45 -5.50 9.21
N GLN A 68 9.76 -5.99 10.41
CA GLN A 68 9.42 -7.33 10.89
C GLN A 68 7.97 -7.46 11.39
N ASP A 69 7.15 -6.42 11.25
CA ASP A 69 5.75 -6.48 11.64
C ASP A 69 4.93 -7.29 10.62
N ASP A 70 4.63 -8.55 10.98
CA ASP A 70 3.88 -9.51 10.16
C ASP A 70 2.46 -9.06 9.79
N ARG A 71 1.98 -7.98 10.40
CA ARG A 71 0.72 -7.33 10.05
C ARG A 71 0.77 -6.64 8.69
N TYR A 72 1.96 -6.36 8.16
CA TYR A 72 2.13 -5.64 6.89
C TYR A 72 2.49 -6.55 5.72
N ILE A 73 1.90 -6.26 4.56
CA ILE A 73 2.46 -6.70 3.28
C ILE A 73 3.08 -5.48 2.61
N TRP A 74 4.39 -5.56 2.49
CA TRP A 74 5.24 -4.53 1.94
C TRP A 74 5.23 -4.59 0.41
N ALA A 75 4.83 -3.49 -0.25
CA ALA A 75 4.74 -3.34 -1.70
C ALA A 75 5.65 -2.21 -2.17
N MET A 76 6.75 -2.56 -2.82
CA MET A 76 7.78 -1.62 -3.26
C MET A 76 7.56 -1.20 -4.70
N ASP A 77 7.04 0.00 -4.94
CA ASP A 77 6.99 0.55 -6.29
C ASP A 77 8.44 0.80 -6.80
N LYS A 78 8.63 1.06 -8.10
CA LYS A 78 9.93 1.49 -8.66
C LYS A 78 10.05 3.02 -8.74
N PRO A 79 11.25 3.60 -8.60
CA PRO A 79 11.41 5.05 -8.69
C PRO A 79 10.96 5.58 -10.06
N ASN A 80 10.59 6.86 -10.11
CA ASN A 80 10.17 7.59 -11.32
C ASN A 80 8.87 7.06 -11.97
N ILE A 81 8.02 6.36 -11.21
CA ILE A 81 6.64 6.14 -11.65
C ILE A 81 5.92 7.50 -11.54
N PRO A 82 5.34 8.02 -12.65
CA PRO A 82 4.72 9.35 -12.68
C PRO A 82 3.61 9.51 -11.66
N ARG A 83 3.35 10.74 -11.23
CA ARG A 83 2.12 11.05 -10.49
C ARG A 83 0.90 10.76 -11.34
N THR A 84 -0.16 10.28 -10.69
CA THR A 84 -1.44 10.08 -11.37
C THR A 84 -2.01 11.44 -11.76
N CYS A 85 -2.40 11.60 -13.02
CA CYS A 85 -3.00 12.86 -13.48
C CYS A 85 -4.39 13.11 -12.82
N PRO A 86 -4.81 14.38 -12.69
CA PRO A 86 -6.08 14.72 -12.04
C PRO A 86 -7.28 14.00 -12.67
N GLY A 87 -8.19 13.50 -11.82
CA GLY A 87 -9.38 12.76 -12.25
C GLY A 87 -9.13 11.29 -12.62
N TRP A 88 -7.87 10.87 -12.71
CA TRP A 88 -7.49 9.47 -12.87
C TRP A 88 -7.08 8.86 -11.54
N GLN A 89 -7.15 7.54 -11.44
CA GLN A 89 -6.69 6.81 -10.26
C GLN A 89 -5.81 5.63 -10.66
N ARG A 90 -4.56 5.59 -10.17
CA ARG A 90 -3.72 4.38 -10.23
C ARG A 90 -4.11 3.45 -9.08
N LEU A 91 -4.49 2.22 -9.40
CA LEU A 91 -4.89 1.19 -8.45
C LEU A 91 -3.94 0.01 -8.50
N ILE A 92 -3.69 -0.58 -7.35
CA ILE A 92 -2.80 -1.73 -7.20
C ILE A 92 -3.59 -2.85 -6.56
N ARG A 93 -3.64 -3.99 -7.24
CA ARG A 93 -4.31 -5.19 -6.80
C ARG A 93 -3.28 -6.28 -6.55
N MET A 94 -3.00 -6.54 -5.28
CA MET A 94 -2.16 -7.69 -4.91
C MET A 94 -2.81 -9.00 -5.35
N ARG A 95 -1.97 -9.95 -5.74
CA ARG A 95 -2.37 -11.31 -6.06
C ARG A 95 -2.18 -12.20 -4.83
N ALA A 96 -2.81 -13.37 -4.87
CA ALA A 96 -2.52 -14.40 -3.88
C ALA A 96 -1.03 -14.81 -3.95
N PRO A 97 -0.40 -15.12 -2.80
CA PRO A 97 0.99 -15.55 -2.74
C PRO A 97 1.21 -16.85 -3.54
N GLY A 98 2.45 -17.08 -3.99
CA GLY A 98 2.83 -18.26 -4.79
C GLY A 98 2.45 -18.20 -6.28
N GLY A 99 1.94 -17.06 -6.77
CA GLY A 99 1.77 -16.78 -8.19
C GLY A 99 3.04 -16.23 -8.86
N LYS A 100 3.02 -16.03 -10.19
CA LYS A 100 4.16 -15.45 -10.94
C LYS A 100 4.35 -13.94 -10.77
N ARG A 101 3.35 -13.23 -10.24
CA ARG A 101 3.34 -11.77 -10.11
C ARG A 101 2.80 -11.38 -8.74
N PHE A 102 3.39 -10.36 -8.15
CA PHE A 102 3.00 -9.82 -6.86
C PHE A 102 1.68 -9.05 -6.92
N ALA A 103 1.54 -8.16 -7.90
CA ALA A 103 0.36 -7.33 -8.08
C ALA A 103 0.06 -7.05 -9.56
N ASP A 104 -1.17 -6.64 -9.82
CA ASP A 104 -1.57 -5.98 -11.06
C ASP A 104 -1.80 -4.48 -10.82
N VAL A 105 -1.48 -3.67 -11.82
CA VAL A 105 -1.74 -2.23 -11.82
C VAL A 105 -2.86 -1.92 -12.79
N TYR A 106 -3.78 -1.07 -12.36
CA TYR A 106 -4.86 -0.54 -13.17
C TYR A 106 -4.87 0.98 -13.11
N TYR A 107 -5.38 1.61 -14.17
CA TYR A 107 -5.84 2.98 -14.10
C TYR A 107 -7.35 3.01 -14.25
N VAL A 108 -7.99 3.85 -13.44
CA VAL A 108 -9.41 4.20 -13.60
C VAL A 108 -9.47 5.58 -14.25
N ALA A 109 -10.10 5.63 -15.42
CA ALA A 109 -10.39 6.89 -16.11
C ALA A 109 -11.48 7.67 -15.37
N PRO A 110 -11.63 8.99 -15.62
CA PRO A 110 -12.76 9.76 -15.09
C PRO A 110 -14.12 9.21 -15.53
N SER A 111 -14.18 8.50 -16.67
CA SER A 111 -15.34 7.73 -17.14
C SER A 111 -15.57 6.41 -16.38
N GLU A 112 -14.82 6.16 -15.32
CA GLU A 112 -14.82 4.97 -14.47
C GLU A 112 -14.32 3.69 -15.16
N LYS A 113 -13.93 3.78 -16.42
CA LYS A 113 -13.35 2.67 -17.17
C LYS A 113 -12.00 2.26 -16.57
N ARG A 114 -11.83 0.96 -16.34
CA ARG A 114 -10.55 0.38 -15.94
C ARG A 114 -9.71 -0.02 -17.13
N LEU A 115 -8.45 0.35 -17.06
CA LEU A 115 -7.42 0.04 -18.04
C LEU A 115 -6.31 -0.73 -17.32
N ARG A 116 -5.78 -1.76 -17.97
CA ARG A 116 -4.75 -2.66 -17.38
C ARG A 116 -3.44 -2.72 -18.17
N SER A 117 -3.30 -1.89 -19.21
CA SER A 117 -2.08 -1.80 -20.01
C SER A 117 -2.01 -0.50 -20.83
N MET A 118 -0.81 -0.20 -21.34
CA MET A 118 -0.60 0.90 -22.30
C MET A 118 -1.43 0.70 -23.58
N VAL A 119 -1.52 -0.53 -24.10
CA VAL A 119 -2.31 -0.84 -25.30
C VAL A 119 -3.79 -0.52 -25.11
N GLU A 120 -4.34 -0.79 -23.92
CA GLU A 120 -5.73 -0.42 -23.62
C GLU A 120 -5.91 1.08 -23.40
N LEU A 121 -4.88 1.75 -22.87
CA LEU A 121 -4.85 3.20 -22.69
C LEU A 121 -4.84 3.92 -24.05
N ASP A 122 -4.00 3.49 -24.98
CA ASP A 122 -3.93 4.07 -26.32
C ASP A 122 -5.28 3.90 -27.05
N LYS A 123 -5.84 2.69 -27.04
CA LYS A 123 -7.19 2.42 -27.58
C LYS A 123 -8.30 3.19 -26.88
N PHE A 124 -8.12 3.53 -25.61
CA PHE A 124 -9.07 4.36 -24.88
C PHE A 124 -9.01 5.80 -25.40
N PHE A 125 -7.82 6.37 -25.55
CA PHE A 125 -7.66 7.73 -26.06
C PHE A 125 -8.06 7.88 -27.53
N GLU A 126 -7.82 6.89 -28.38
CA GLU A 126 -8.33 6.87 -29.77
C GLU A 126 -9.85 7.00 -29.85
N LYS A 127 -10.56 6.38 -28.89
CA LYS A 127 -12.03 6.39 -28.84
C LYS A 127 -12.63 7.55 -28.07
N ASN A 128 -11.83 8.19 -27.21
CA ASN A 128 -12.27 9.23 -26.29
C ASN A 128 -11.21 10.36 -26.29
N PRO A 129 -11.00 11.05 -27.42
CA PRO A 129 -9.94 12.05 -27.57
C PRO A 129 -10.12 13.26 -26.63
N GLU A 130 -11.32 13.51 -26.09
CA GLU A 130 -11.60 14.56 -25.11
C GLU A 130 -10.82 14.40 -23.78
N PHE A 131 -10.38 13.18 -23.47
CA PHE A 131 -9.53 12.92 -22.30
C PHE A 131 -8.05 13.24 -22.57
N LEU A 132 -7.65 13.45 -23.82
CA LEU A 132 -6.37 14.02 -24.20
C LEU A 132 -6.51 15.54 -24.31
N HIS A 133 -6.35 16.25 -23.19
CA HIS A 133 -6.28 17.71 -23.20
C HIS A 133 -5.01 18.18 -22.49
N GLY A 134 -4.31 19.13 -23.12
CA GLY A 134 -3.20 19.93 -22.58
C GLY A 134 -2.11 19.15 -21.84
N VAL A 135 -2.37 18.85 -20.57
CA VAL A 135 -1.43 18.28 -19.59
C VAL A 135 -1.43 16.74 -19.60
N ILE A 136 -2.50 16.09 -20.09
CA ILE A 136 -2.61 14.63 -20.08
C ILE A 136 -2.00 14.06 -21.36
N ASN A 137 -0.95 13.26 -21.19
CA ASN A 137 -0.35 12.47 -22.26
C ASN A 137 0.07 11.09 -21.73
N THR A 138 0.44 10.18 -22.63
CA THR A 138 0.71 8.78 -22.29
C THR A 138 1.91 8.57 -21.35
N SER A 139 2.86 9.51 -21.28
CA SER A 139 4.02 9.42 -20.38
C SER A 139 3.65 9.55 -18.90
N MET A 140 2.46 10.07 -18.60
CA MET A 140 1.91 10.16 -17.23
C MET A 140 1.40 8.81 -16.70
N PHE A 141 1.46 7.75 -17.51
CA PHE A 141 0.93 6.43 -17.16
C PHE A 141 2.04 5.40 -17.10
N SER A 142 2.07 4.65 -16.00
CA SER A 142 2.95 3.50 -15.83
C SER A 142 2.23 2.34 -15.15
N PHE A 143 2.23 1.21 -15.85
CA PHE A 143 1.68 -0.07 -15.39
C PHE A 143 2.74 -0.95 -14.71
N GLN A 144 3.89 -0.39 -14.35
CA GLN A 144 4.90 -1.12 -13.57
C GLN A 144 4.30 -1.50 -12.21
N ALA A 145 4.31 -2.80 -11.90
CA ALA A 145 3.81 -3.31 -10.64
C ALA A 145 4.87 -3.19 -9.54
N PRO A 146 4.47 -2.97 -8.28
CA PRO A 146 5.38 -3.06 -7.16
C PRO A 146 5.93 -4.49 -7.01
N VAL A 147 7.03 -4.60 -6.28
CA VAL A 147 7.67 -5.86 -5.88
C VAL A 147 7.53 -6.06 -4.36
N PRO A 148 7.44 -7.31 -3.87
CA PRO A 148 7.38 -7.56 -2.44
C PRO A 148 8.75 -7.29 -1.79
N LEU A 149 8.76 -6.85 -0.52
CA LEU A 149 9.99 -6.84 0.28
C LEU A 149 10.49 -8.25 0.59
N ASP A 150 9.56 -9.13 0.94
CA ASP A 150 9.86 -10.55 1.13
C ASP A 150 10.02 -11.24 -0.23
N GLU A 151 11.25 -11.59 -0.58
CA GLU A 151 11.59 -12.33 -1.79
C GLU A 151 10.85 -13.68 -1.89
N ASN A 152 10.52 -14.28 -0.76
CA ASN A 152 9.80 -15.55 -0.70
C ASN A 152 8.28 -15.41 -0.91
N TYR A 153 7.74 -14.19 -1.00
CA TYR A 153 6.31 -13.97 -1.24
C TYR A 153 5.84 -14.61 -2.56
N ILE A 154 6.70 -14.59 -3.58
CA ILE A 154 6.45 -15.17 -4.91
C ILE A 154 6.85 -16.66 -4.93
N ALA A 155 7.78 -17.08 -4.07
CA ALA A 155 8.23 -18.46 -4.00
C ALA A 155 7.07 -19.36 -3.56
N LYS A 156 6.91 -20.49 -4.28
CA LYS A 156 5.93 -21.52 -3.94
C LYS A 156 6.07 -21.88 -2.46
N ARG A 157 5.00 -21.72 -1.68
CA ARG A 157 4.76 -22.54 -0.49
C ARG A 157 4.70 -23.99 -0.99
N ARG A 158 5.84 -24.69 -1.07
CA ARG A 158 5.84 -26.14 -1.24
C ARG A 158 4.96 -26.66 -0.10
N SER A 159 3.93 -27.38 -0.50
CA SER A 159 2.89 -27.93 0.36
C SER A 159 3.49 -28.47 1.66
N ARG A 160 2.82 -28.15 2.78
CA ARG A 160 2.95 -28.81 4.10
C ARG A 160 3.44 -30.25 3.92
N ALA A 161 4.59 -30.57 4.50
CA ALA A 161 4.98 -31.96 4.70
C ALA A 161 3.87 -32.68 5.48
N PRO A 162 3.54 -33.95 5.16
CA PRO A 162 2.63 -34.73 5.98
C PRO A 162 3.25 -34.90 7.36
N SER A 163 2.45 -34.66 8.38
CA SER A 163 2.72 -34.93 9.79
C SER A 163 3.27 -36.35 9.98
N ALA A 164 4.50 -36.44 10.50
CA ALA A 164 5.01 -37.65 11.14
C ALA A 164 5.47 -37.29 12.56
N SER A 165 4.87 -38.00 13.50
CA SER A 165 5.00 -37.96 14.95
C SER A 165 6.43 -38.06 15.49
N GLY A 166 6.73 -37.32 16.56
CA GLY A 166 7.89 -37.57 17.42
C GLY A 166 7.98 -36.58 18.59
N SER A 167 7.60 -37.02 19.79
CA SER A 167 7.72 -36.30 21.06
C SER A 167 9.12 -35.74 21.32
N SER A 168 9.20 -34.55 21.93
CA SER A 168 10.02 -34.27 23.12
C SER A 168 9.78 -32.86 23.67
N ASN A 169 9.54 -32.80 24.98
CA ASN A 169 9.30 -31.63 25.82
C ASN A 169 10.43 -30.58 25.78
N THR A 170 10.09 -29.28 25.73
CA THR A 170 10.74 -28.28 26.61
C THR A 170 9.85 -27.05 26.83
N ARG A 171 9.96 -26.47 28.02
CA ARG A 171 8.98 -25.63 28.74
C ARG A 171 8.86 -24.21 28.18
N ASN A 172 7.62 -23.72 28.06
CA ASN A 172 7.28 -22.32 27.83
C ASN A 172 7.49 -21.49 29.12
N VAL A 173 8.15 -20.34 29.00
CA VAL A 173 8.06 -19.23 29.96
C VAL A 173 7.28 -18.12 29.27
N PRO A 174 6.16 -17.63 29.83
CA PRO A 174 5.41 -16.53 29.23
C PRO A 174 6.07 -15.20 29.62
N LEU A 175 6.44 -14.37 28.63
CA LEU A 175 6.74 -12.97 28.88
C LEU A 175 5.53 -12.14 28.47
N GLU A 176 5.05 -11.39 29.45
CA GLU A 176 3.81 -10.64 29.49
C GLU A 176 3.74 -9.58 28.38
N VAL A 177 2.57 -9.54 27.73
CA VAL A 177 2.18 -8.48 26.80
C VAL A 177 1.87 -7.24 27.62
N ASN A 178 2.75 -6.24 27.59
CA ASN A 178 2.42 -4.90 28.02
C ASN A 178 1.54 -4.24 26.95
N GLN A 179 0.23 -4.47 27.05
CA GLN A 179 -0.78 -3.65 26.42
C GLN A 179 -0.71 -2.28 27.08
N ASN A 180 -0.23 -1.27 26.36
CA ASN A 180 -0.70 0.12 26.38
C ASN A 180 0.29 1.01 25.61
N LEU A 181 0.01 1.32 24.34
CA LEU A 181 0.36 2.63 23.79
C LEU A 181 -0.56 3.05 22.61
N TRP A 182 -1.62 3.79 22.95
CA TRP A 182 -2.28 4.89 22.22
C TRP A 182 -2.30 4.83 20.68
N ILE A 183 -3.29 4.15 20.10
CA ILE A 183 -3.82 4.52 18.78
C ILE A 183 -4.90 5.58 19.04
N VAL A 184 -4.65 6.83 18.67
CA VAL A 184 -5.71 7.84 18.54
C VAL A 184 -6.51 7.52 17.27
N PRO A 185 -7.81 7.18 17.36
CA PRO A 185 -8.64 7.00 16.17
C PRO A 185 -8.97 8.37 15.58
N PHE A 186 -8.85 8.50 14.26
CA PHE A 186 -9.44 9.60 13.52
C PHE A 186 -10.97 9.41 13.53
N GLU A 187 -11.69 10.22 14.31
CA GLU A 187 -13.15 10.20 14.40
C GLU A 187 -13.77 10.65 13.07
N ASN A 188 -14.51 9.76 12.40
CA ASN A 188 -15.61 10.14 11.55
C ASN A 188 -16.90 9.96 12.36
N LYS A 189 -17.51 11.09 12.72
CA LYS A 189 -18.81 11.17 13.36
C LYS A 189 -19.89 10.94 12.30
N ASP A 190 -20.78 9.97 12.52
CA ASP A 190 -22.23 10.16 12.40
C ASP A 190 -22.99 8.98 13.04
N MET A 191 -23.88 9.34 13.96
CA MET A 191 -24.94 8.56 14.61
C MET A 191 -25.91 7.97 13.56
N ASN A 192 -26.69 6.90 13.73
CA ASN A 192 -26.96 5.85 14.71
C ASN A 192 -28.06 4.97 14.05
N VAL A 193 -28.26 3.74 14.52
CA VAL A 193 -29.56 3.03 14.72
C VAL A 193 -29.49 1.54 14.40
N GLY A 194 -29.70 0.72 15.45
CA GLY A 194 -30.46 -0.54 15.37
C GLY A 194 -29.66 -1.85 15.24
N VAL A 195 -29.45 -2.53 16.37
CA VAL A 195 -29.10 -3.97 16.46
C VAL A 195 -30.41 -4.78 16.35
N PRO A 196 -30.42 -5.95 15.67
CA PRO A 196 -30.51 -7.19 16.43
C PRO A 196 -29.57 -8.33 15.95
N ASP A 197 -29.12 -9.04 16.97
CA ASP A 197 -28.55 -10.38 17.11
C ASP A 197 -28.28 -11.30 15.89
N GLY A 198 -27.01 -11.74 15.83
CA GLY A 198 -26.67 -13.17 15.87
C GLY A 198 -26.68 -13.98 14.57
N VAL A 199 -25.53 -14.06 13.89
CA VAL A 199 -25.05 -15.27 13.20
C VAL A 199 -23.52 -15.26 13.16
N SER A 200 -22.91 -16.32 13.70
CA SER A 200 -21.50 -16.64 13.55
C SER A 200 -21.13 -16.89 12.09
N THR A 201 -20.12 -16.19 11.61
CA THR A 201 -19.28 -16.68 10.51
C THR A 201 -17.87 -16.16 10.76
N GLU A 202 -16.95 -17.08 11.07
CA GLU A 202 -15.52 -16.80 11.13
C GLU A 202 -15.06 -16.29 9.76
N ALA A 203 -14.89 -14.98 9.65
CA ALA A 203 -14.24 -14.35 8.52
C ALA A 203 -12.74 -14.69 8.57
N PRO A 204 -12.07 -14.90 7.43
CA PRO A 204 -10.65 -15.19 7.41
C PRO A 204 -9.89 -14.03 8.04
N SER A 205 -9.30 -14.32 9.19
CA SER A 205 -8.49 -13.43 10.00
C SER A 205 -7.32 -12.88 9.19
N GLN A 206 -7.17 -11.55 9.29
CA GLN A 206 -6.01 -10.71 8.97
C GLN A 206 -6.06 -10.05 7.59
N LEU A 207 -6.78 -8.92 7.53
CA LEU A 207 -6.47 -7.83 6.62
C LEU A 207 -5.04 -7.36 6.94
N LYS A 208 -4.04 -7.94 6.26
CA LYS A 208 -2.68 -7.43 6.34
C LYS A 208 -2.64 -6.04 5.72
N LEU A 209 -2.22 -5.06 6.49
CA LEU A 209 -2.19 -3.65 6.10
C LEU A 209 -1.08 -3.45 5.06
N LYS A 210 -1.40 -2.80 3.95
CA LYS A 210 -0.48 -2.70 2.81
C LYS A 210 0.31 -1.42 2.94
N VAL A 211 1.62 -1.57 3.02
CA VAL A 211 2.53 -0.45 3.14
C VAL A 211 3.27 -0.29 1.81
N PHE A 212 3.10 0.87 1.20
CA PHE A 212 3.72 1.22 -0.08
C PHE A 212 4.93 2.08 0.13
N PHE A 213 6.06 1.73 -0.51
CA PHE A 213 7.34 2.40 -0.30
C PHE A 213 8.36 2.14 -1.40
N PHE A 214 9.56 2.72 -1.23
CA PHE A 214 10.73 2.59 -2.11
C PHE A 214 12.01 2.42 -1.27
N LEU A 215 13.06 1.90 -1.90
CA LEU A 215 14.45 1.86 -1.40
C LEU A 215 15.27 3.04 -1.93
#